data_AF-A0A1H4CAR7-F1
#
_entry.id   AF-A0A1H4CAR7-F1
#
_cell.length_a   1.000
_cell.length_b   1.000
_cell.length_c   1.000
_cell.angle_alpha   90.00
_cell.angle_beta   90.00
_cell.angle_gamma   90.00
#
_symmetry.space_group_name_H-M   'P 1'
#
loop_
_entity.id
_entity.type
_entity.pdbx_description
1 polymer ?
#
loop_
_entity_poly.entity_id
_entity_poly.type
_entity_poly.pdbx_seq_one_letter_code
_entity_poly.pdbx_strand_id
1 'polypeptide(L)'
;MATIKKRKKVKLTTHQIEKKKHTQEIQSIFTKAGFSRVPNIADKEIEFKGRKGDFDDVFVYQNIIVLVEYTVKSKELGEHLLPKKVLYDLIQGDKQGFIEYLKEHFSSFKEALGNYYGIDHYRVIQIYCSKYHLNKEYKQHLPYLIYLDYPIVKYFQEVVNRIKLSAKYELFNFMRLKTEDIGQNVFSNLSEYCKVAGTVLPESASNFKRGYKVVSFYIAPKELLEKSYVLRQDGWNDSLGVYQRMLVAKKMTSIREYLVHERRVFINNLLVTLPSDTKLIDKSTGQIVDPSKLNKTQPVEIQIPNRYNTIGLIDGQHRVYAYHEDNPNSSSEKIISLLRDQQNMLVSGIIYPDSISTQEKTEFEAKLFLEINSNQANAKTELKQKIGLLLRPFSSESIARSVIMKLNEEGPLLDVFETSFFDKDKVKTTSIVSFGVKSLVKLSGNDSLYCLWANPHKSGLLKGEEIRLLDEYKSFCVKEINEFFLPIKIITSNAGNWTSDRNNPNRVLSTTVINGFIICLRKLIANNKTGNSEFYLKKLAPIATINFEEFKSSQYNKLAEKIYKECFDE
;
A
#
# COMPACT_ATOMS: atom_id res chain seq x y z
N MET A 1 -53.29 31.16 -6.91
CA MET A 1 -51.87 30.76 -6.99
C MET A 1 -51.53 29.91 -5.76
N ALA A 2 -51.35 28.60 -5.94
CA ALA A 2 -50.98 27.70 -4.84
C ALA A 2 -49.48 27.78 -4.55
N THR A 3 -49.12 28.10 -3.31
CA THR A 3 -47.74 28.19 -2.83
C THR A 3 -47.12 26.80 -2.73
N ILE A 4 -46.12 26.54 -3.56
CA ILE A 4 -45.31 25.31 -3.53
C ILE A 4 -44.55 25.27 -2.19
N LYS A 5 -44.98 24.42 -1.25
CA LYS A 5 -44.22 24.09 -0.04
C LYS A 5 -42.87 23.49 -0.44
N LYS A 6 -41.77 24.24 -0.28
CA LYS A 6 -40.40 23.72 -0.39
C LYS A 6 -40.25 22.55 0.58
N ARG A 7 -40.09 21.32 0.06
CA ARG A 7 -39.72 20.14 0.85
C ARG A 7 -38.44 20.45 1.65
N LYS A 8 -38.51 20.40 2.98
CA LYS A 8 -37.34 20.48 3.87
C LYS A 8 -36.38 19.35 3.47
N LYS A 9 -35.14 19.70 3.06
CA LYS A 9 -34.08 18.71 2.84
C LYS A 9 -33.84 17.97 4.17
N VAL A 10 -34.06 16.67 4.17
CA VAL A 10 -33.73 15.79 5.31
C VAL A 10 -32.22 15.91 5.57
N LYS A 11 -31.83 16.29 6.79
CA LYS A 11 -30.43 16.32 7.21
C LYS A 11 -29.96 14.86 7.32
N LEU A 12 -28.96 14.50 6.52
CA LEU A 12 -28.32 13.19 6.58
C LEU A 12 -27.62 13.02 7.93
N THR A 13 -27.63 11.80 8.46
CA THR A 13 -26.83 11.45 9.65
C THR A 13 -25.34 11.42 9.31
N THR A 14 -24.46 11.53 10.31
CA THR A 14 -23.00 11.45 10.13
C THR A 14 -22.59 10.17 9.40
N HIS A 15 -23.18 9.03 9.76
CA HIS A 15 -22.95 7.73 9.11
C HIS A 15 -23.38 7.73 7.64
N GLN A 16 -24.53 8.34 7.29
CA GLN A 16 -24.98 8.42 5.90
C GLN A 16 -24.08 9.32 5.05
N ILE A 17 -23.59 10.43 5.61
CA ILE A 17 -22.62 11.31 4.94
C ILE A 17 -21.32 10.55 4.68
N GLU A 18 -20.88 9.76 5.66
CA GLU A 18 -19.67 8.97 5.59
C GLU A 18 -19.75 7.81 4.58
N LYS A 19 -20.84 7.02 4.59
CA LYS A 19 -21.11 5.99 3.57
C LYS A 19 -21.11 6.61 2.18
N LYS A 20 -21.85 7.71 1.99
CA LYS A 20 -21.92 8.42 0.71
C LYS A 20 -20.54 8.87 0.23
N LYS A 21 -19.72 9.43 1.11
CA LYS A 21 -18.37 9.85 0.76
C LYS A 21 -17.51 8.67 0.34
N HIS A 22 -17.48 7.59 1.13
CA HIS A 22 -16.73 6.37 0.82
C HIS A 22 -17.14 5.76 -0.53
N THR A 23 -18.44 5.65 -0.79
CA THR A 23 -18.99 5.20 -2.07
C THR A 23 -18.55 6.08 -3.24
N GLN A 24 -18.64 7.41 -3.11
CA GLN A 24 -18.19 8.35 -4.15
C GLN A 24 -16.68 8.23 -4.42
N GLU A 25 -15.91 8.00 -3.37
CA GLU A 25 -14.46 7.84 -3.46
C GLU A 25 -14.09 6.61 -4.30
N ILE A 26 -14.79 5.50 -4.11
CA ILE A 26 -14.57 4.25 -4.84
C ILE A 26 -15.14 4.30 -6.25
N GLN A 27 -16.35 4.83 -6.42
CA GLN A 27 -16.93 5.08 -7.75
C GLN A 27 -15.98 5.92 -8.61
N SER A 28 -15.33 6.94 -8.01
CA SER A 28 -14.33 7.76 -8.70
C SER A 28 -13.08 6.98 -9.11
N ILE A 29 -12.69 5.91 -8.40
CA ILE A 29 -11.53 5.09 -8.78
C ILE A 29 -11.83 4.37 -10.10
N PHE A 30 -12.91 3.60 -10.14
CA PHE A 30 -13.27 2.81 -11.31
C PHE A 30 -13.62 3.69 -12.52
N THR A 31 -14.44 4.71 -12.33
CA THR A 31 -14.85 5.60 -13.43
C THR A 31 -13.68 6.36 -14.05
N LYS A 32 -12.75 6.90 -13.24
CA LYS A 32 -11.56 7.60 -13.78
C LYS A 32 -10.54 6.67 -14.41
N ALA A 33 -10.57 5.39 -14.06
CA ALA A 33 -9.80 4.34 -14.73
C ALA A 33 -10.49 3.82 -16.02
N GLY A 34 -11.70 4.28 -16.34
CA GLY A 34 -12.41 3.96 -17.58
C GLY A 34 -13.48 2.88 -17.46
N PHE A 35 -13.80 2.42 -16.25
CA PHE A 35 -14.92 1.49 -16.03
C PHE A 35 -16.25 2.23 -16.08
N SER A 36 -17.27 1.59 -16.65
CA SER A 36 -18.64 2.07 -16.68
C SER A 36 -19.44 1.48 -15.52
N ARG A 37 -20.12 2.32 -14.74
CA ARG A 37 -21.01 1.89 -13.66
C ARG A 37 -22.35 1.41 -14.24
N VAL A 38 -22.90 0.33 -13.70
CA VAL A 38 -24.23 -0.21 -14.06
C VAL A 38 -25.19 -0.01 -12.88
N PRO A 39 -25.77 1.21 -12.72
CA PRO A 39 -26.49 1.59 -11.50
C PRO A 39 -27.79 0.82 -11.28
N ASN A 40 -28.35 0.20 -12.32
CA ASN A 40 -29.62 -0.51 -12.24
C ASN A 40 -29.52 -1.89 -11.56
N ILE A 41 -28.32 -2.37 -11.23
CA ILE A 41 -28.12 -3.57 -10.40
C ILE A 41 -27.78 -3.20 -8.95
N ALA A 42 -27.17 -2.02 -8.75
CA ALA A 42 -26.78 -1.53 -7.44
C ALA A 42 -27.96 -1.52 -6.46
N ASP A 43 -27.73 -2.02 -5.25
CA ASP A 43 -28.70 -2.09 -4.15
C ASP A 43 -29.99 -2.87 -4.45
N LYS A 44 -29.99 -3.74 -5.49
CA LYS A 44 -31.13 -4.62 -5.78
C LYS A 44 -30.89 -6.01 -5.20
N GLU A 45 -31.92 -6.53 -4.52
CA GLU A 45 -31.95 -7.93 -4.10
C GLU A 45 -31.96 -8.82 -5.35
N ILE A 46 -31.00 -9.73 -5.41
CA ILE A 46 -30.89 -10.80 -6.39
C ILE A 46 -31.08 -12.14 -5.68
N GLU A 47 -31.52 -13.15 -6.43
CA GLU A 47 -31.62 -14.52 -5.96
C GLU A 47 -30.92 -15.43 -6.96
N PHE A 48 -29.72 -15.90 -6.61
CA PHE A 48 -28.92 -16.76 -7.45
C PHE A 48 -28.79 -18.14 -6.80
N LYS A 49 -29.22 -19.19 -7.52
CA LYS A 49 -29.25 -20.58 -7.03
C LYS A 49 -29.93 -20.73 -5.66
N GLY A 50 -31.06 -20.06 -5.47
CA GLY A 50 -31.85 -20.09 -4.22
C GLY A 50 -31.25 -19.29 -3.06
N ARG A 51 -30.14 -18.56 -3.28
CA ARG A 51 -29.55 -17.66 -2.28
C ARG A 51 -29.80 -16.21 -2.64
N LYS A 52 -30.49 -15.51 -1.74
CA LYS A 52 -30.68 -14.07 -1.80
C LYS A 52 -29.43 -13.30 -1.39
N GLY A 53 -29.23 -12.14 -2.00
CA GLY A 53 -28.25 -11.14 -1.57
C GLY A 53 -28.26 -9.93 -2.49
N ASP A 54 -27.27 -9.07 -2.33
CA ASP A 54 -27.17 -7.79 -3.04
C ASP A 54 -25.69 -7.36 -3.18
N PHE A 55 -25.48 -6.39 -4.05
CA PHE A 55 -24.22 -5.68 -4.23
C PHE A 55 -24.49 -4.18 -4.21
N ASP A 56 -23.67 -3.41 -3.49
CA ASP A 56 -23.83 -1.95 -3.50
C ASP A 56 -23.49 -1.33 -4.87
N ASP A 57 -22.62 -1.95 -5.69
CA ASP A 57 -22.30 -1.44 -7.02
C ASP A 57 -21.76 -2.50 -8.00
N VAL A 58 -21.94 -2.23 -9.30
CA VAL A 58 -21.39 -3.03 -10.40
C VAL A 58 -20.70 -2.13 -11.42
N PHE A 59 -19.49 -2.51 -11.83
CA PHE A 59 -18.72 -1.84 -12.88
C PHE A 59 -18.33 -2.80 -14.00
N VAL A 60 -18.26 -2.29 -15.22
CA VAL A 60 -17.87 -3.03 -16.41
C VAL A 60 -16.75 -2.29 -17.15
N TYR A 61 -15.70 -3.01 -17.51
CA TYR A 61 -14.71 -2.56 -18.49
C TYR A 61 -14.48 -3.70 -19.49
N GLN A 62 -14.93 -3.51 -20.73
CA GLN A 62 -14.87 -4.57 -21.75
C GLN A 62 -15.50 -5.87 -21.23
N ASN A 63 -14.72 -6.94 -21.10
CA ASN A 63 -15.13 -8.25 -20.59
C ASN A 63 -14.93 -8.41 -19.07
N ILE A 64 -14.49 -7.37 -18.35
CA ILE A 64 -14.25 -7.40 -16.91
C ILE A 64 -15.47 -6.86 -16.17
N ILE A 65 -16.01 -7.64 -15.24
CA ILE A 65 -17.16 -7.31 -14.39
C ILE A 65 -16.67 -7.24 -12.95
N VAL A 66 -16.89 -6.11 -12.29
CA VAL A 66 -16.50 -5.86 -10.91
C VAL A 66 -17.75 -5.68 -10.05
N LEU A 67 -17.94 -6.59 -9.09
CA LEU A 67 -18.99 -6.55 -8.08
C LEU A 67 -18.40 -5.94 -6.81
N VAL A 68 -19.03 -4.88 -6.30
CA VAL A 68 -18.48 -4.06 -5.22
C VAL A 68 -19.42 -4.03 -4.03
N GLU A 69 -18.83 -4.20 -2.85
CA GLU A 69 -19.47 -4.10 -1.56
C GLU A 69 -18.80 -3.02 -0.70
N TYR A 70 -19.58 -2.10 -0.12
CA TYR A 70 -19.11 -0.99 0.70
C TYR A 70 -19.44 -1.21 2.18
N THR A 71 -18.45 -1.04 3.06
CA THR A 71 -18.72 -0.94 4.51
C THR A 71 -18.07 0.29 5.14
N VAL A 72 -18.84 0.94 6.01
CA VAL A 72 -18.38 2.03 6.89
C VAL A 72 -18.70 1.75 8.36
N LYS A 73 -18.97 0.49 8.73
CA LYS A 73 -19.16 0.09 10.12
C LYS A 73 -17.89 -0.60 10.65
N SER A 74 -17.40 -0.15 11.81
CA SER A 74 -16.19 -0.69 12.44
C SER A 74 -16.44 -1.91 13.33
N LYS A 75 -17.54 -1.89 14.10
CA LYS A 75 -18.06 -3.06 14.80
C LYS A 75 -18.80 -3.92 13.77
N GLU A 76 -18.69 -5.24 13.87
CA GLU A 76 -19.46 -6.20 13.05
C GLU A 76 -18.96 -6.42 11.60
N LEU A 77 -17.69 -6.13 11.28
CA LEU A 77 -17.13 -6.45 9.95
C LEU A 77 -17.31 -7.94 9.57
N GLY A 78 -17.15 -8.83 10.55
CA GLY A 78 -17.45 -10.27 10.40
C GLY A 78 -18.92 -10.54 10.10
N GLU A 79 -19.85 -9.89 10.81
CA GLU A 79 -21.30 -10.07 10.59
C GLU A 79 -21.78 -9.46 9.27
N HIS A 80 -21.06 -8.49 8.72
CA HIS A 80 -21.36 -7.95 7.39
C HIS A 80 -20.85 -8.86 6.27
N LEU A 81 -19.65 -9.45 6.44
CA LEU A 81 -18.98 -10.21 5.39
C LEU A 81 -19.41 -11.68 5.35
N LEU A 82 -19.54 -12.33 6.51
CA LEU A 82 -19.83 -13.76 6.61
C LEU A 82 -21.18 -14.17 5.98
N PRO A 83 -22.29 -13.40 6.11
CA PRO A 83 -23.56 -13.78 5.47
C PRO A 83 -23.52 -13.77 3.94
N LYS A 84 -22.61 -12.97 3.35
CA LYS A 84 -22.41 -12.88 1.89
C LYS A 84 -21.54 -14.01 1.34
N LYS A 85 -20.79 -14.70 2.21
CA LYS A 85 -19.91 -15.83 1.83
C LYS A 85 -20.61 -16.85 0.94
N VAL A 86 -21.80 -17.31 1.35
CA VAL A 86 -22.53 -18.36 0.62
C VAL A 86 -22.85 -17.93 -0.81
N LEU A 87 -23.36 -16.70 -1.00
CA LEU A 87 -23.65 -16.18 -2.33
C LEU A 87 -22.35 -16.02 -3.15
N TYR A 88 -21.29 -15.53 -2.52
CA TYR A 88 -20.02 -15.33 -3.21
C TYR A 88 -19.40 -16.65 -3.64
N ASP A 89 -19.42 -17.68 -2.79
CA ASP A 89 -18.95 -19.03 -3.09
C ASP A 89 -19.77 -19.64 -4.27
N LEU A 90 -21.10 -19.44 -4.29
CA LEU A 90 -21.96 -19.86 -5.41
C LEU A 90 -21.58 -19.18 -6.74
N ILE A 91 -21.30 -17.87 -6.71
CA ILE A 91 -20.86 -17.10 -7.89
C ILE A 91 -19.47 -17.57 -8.35
N GLN A 92 -18.55 -17.84 -7.43
CA GLN A 92 -17.23 -18.37 -7.80
C GLN A 92 -17.32 -19.77 -8.41
N GLY A 93 -18.23 -20.60 -7.92
CA GLY A 93 -18.48 -21.94 -8.46
C GLY A 93 -19.18 -21.95 -9.82
N ASP A 94 -19.89 -20.88 -10.19
CA ASP A 94 -20.57 -20.76 -11.49
C ASP A 94 -20.67 -19.30 -11.97
N LYS A 95 -19.55 -18.79 -12.48
CA LYS A 95 -19.45 -17.42 -12.99
C LYS A 95 -20.29 -17.20 -14.25
N GLN A 96 -20.36 -18.21 -15.11
CA GLN A 96 -21.05 -18.10 -16.39
C GLN A 96 -22.56 -18.05 -16.18
N GLY A 97 -23.11 -19.00 -15.41
CA GLY A 97 -24.51 -19.00 -15.04
C GLY A 97 -24.91 -17.73 -14.28
N PHE A 98 -24.01 -17.17 -13.46
CA PHE A 98 -24.26 -15.88 -12.80
C PHE A 98 -24.37 -14.71 -13.80
N ILE A 99 -23.51 -14.66 -14.82
CA ILE A 99 -23.58 -13.62 -15.85
C ILE A 99 -24.84 -13.76 -16.69
N GLU A 100 -25.22 -14.98 -17.08
CA GLU A 100 -26.47 -15.27 -17.80
C GLU A 100 -27.68 -14.82 -16.99
N TYR A 101 -27.75 -15.21 -15.72
CA TYR A 101 -28.76 -14.76 -14.78
C TYR A 101 -28.88 -13.22 -14.76
N LEU A 102 -27.77 -12.50 -14.62
CA LEU A 102 -27.80 -11.03 -14.62
C LEU A 102 -28.24 -10.44 -15.97
N LYS A 103 -27.86 -11.06 -17.10
CA LYS A 103 -28.29 -10.60 -18.45
C LYS A 103 -29.80 -10.78 -18.65
N GLU A 104 -30.39 -11.83 -18.11
CA GLU A 104 -31.82 -12.11 -18.19
C GLU A 104 -32.65 -11.15 -17.31
N HIS A 105 -32.15 -10.84 -16.12
CA HIS A 105 -32.90 -10.05 -15.13
C HIS A 105 -32.67 -8.54 -15.24
N PHE A 106 -31.56 -8.11 -15.86
CA PHE A 106 -31.19 -6.69 -15.95
C PHE A 106 -30.81 -6.28 -17.38
N SER A 107 -31.75 -5.68 -18.11
CA SER A 107 -31.54 -5.21 -19.50
C SER A 107 -30.32 -4.27 -19.63
N SER A 108 -30.16 -3.33 -18.71
CA SER A 108 -29.02 -2.40 -18.71
C SER A 108 -27.67 -3.09 -18.49
N PHE A 109 -27.64 -4.25 -17.84
CA PHE A 109 -26.42 -5.04 -17.71
C PHE A 109 -26.09 -5.72 -19.04
N LYS A 110 -27.09 -6.32 -19.68
CA LYS A 110 -26.97 -6.88 -21.02
C LYS A 110 -26.47 -5.82 -22.03
N GLU A 111 -27.03 -4.61 -21.99
CA GLU A 111 -26.58 -3.48 -22.81
C GLU A 111 -25.13 -3.08 -22.50
N ALA A 112 -24.76 -2.99 -21.22
CA ALA A 112 -23.39 -2.61 -20.81
C ALA A 112 -22.33 -3.65 -21.25
N LEU A 113 -22.68 -4.94 -21.25
CA LEU A 113 -21.79 -6.01 -21.71
C LEU A 113 -21.70 -6.11 -23.24
N GLY A 114 -22.76 -5.70 -23.95
CA GLY A 114 -22.86 -5.83 -25.40
C GLY A 114 -22.81 -7.29 -25.88
N ASN A 115 -22.52 -7.47 -27.17
CA ASN A 115 -22.51 -8.79 -27.84
C ASN A 115 -21.12 -9.17 -28.37
N TYR A 116 -20.07 -8.41 -28.04
CA TYR A 116 -18.73 -8.63 -28.60
C TYR A 116 -18.01 -9.84 -28.00
N TYR A 117 -18.27 -10.17 -26.74
CA TYR A 117 -17.62 -11.27 -26.03
C TYR A 117 -18.58 -12.44 -25.79
N GLY A 118 -18.12 -13.66 -26.10
CA GLY A 118 -18.74 -14.90 -25.59
C GLY A 118 -18.70 -15.00 -24.06
N ILE A 119 -19.56 -15.84 -23.47
CA ILE A 119 -19.71 -15.96 -22.02
C ILE A 119 -18.41 -16.36 -21.31
N ASP A 120 -17.61 -17.23 -21.94
CA ASP A 120 -16.33 -17.74 -21.43
C ASP A 120 -15.23 -16.67 -21.34
N HIS A 121 -15.37 -15.58 -22.09
CA HIS A 121 -14.38 -14.50 -22.09
C HIS A 121 -14.58 -13.53 -20.93
N TYR A 122 -15.74 -13.51 -20.27
CA TYR A 122 -15.96 -12.60 -19.16
C TYR A 122 -15.19 -13.03 -17.90
N ARG A 123 -14.83 -12.03 -17.08
CA ARG A 123 -14.20 -12.24 -15.77
C ARG A 123 -15.00 -11.52 -14.71
N VAL A 124 -15.42 -12.24 -13.67
CA VAL A 124 -16.14 -11.70 -12.52
C VAL A 124 -15.19 -11.54 -11.35
N ILE A 125 -15.00 -10.30 -10.90
CA ILE A 125 -14.16 -9.92 -9.76
C ILE A 125 -15.06 -9.39 -8.64
N GLN A 126 -14.87 -9.91 -7.43
CA GLN A 126 -15.58 -9.45 -6.24
C GLN A 126 -14.63 -8.61 -5.38
N ILE A 127 -15.07 -7.41 -4.99
CA ILE A 127 -14.26 -6.46 -4.22
C ILE A 127 -15.03 -6.01 -2.99
N TYR A 128 -14.38 -6.15 -1.83
CA TYR A 128 -14.88 -5.65 -0.56
C TYR A 128 -14.13 -4.39 -0.14
N CYS A 129 -14.88 -3.30 0.03
CA CYS A 129 -14.33 -1.98 0.26
C CYS A 129 -14.65 -1.48 1.66
N SER A 130 -13.74 -1.72 2.60
CA SER A 130 -13.93 -1.31 3.99
C SER A 130 -13.27 0.02 4.32
N LYS A 131 -13.98 0.87 5.05
CA LYS A 131 -13.39 2.08 5.65
C LYS A 131 -12.45 1.77 6.84
N TYR A 132 -12.61 0.61 7.46
CA TYR A 132 -11.82 0.18 8.61
C TYR A 132 -10.92 -1.00 8.26
N HIS A 133 -9.84 -1.16 9.00
CA HIS A 133 -8.92 -2.28 8.80
C HIS A 133 -9.62 -3.61 9.11
N LEU A 134 -9.57 -4.58 8.18
CA LEU A 134 -10.00 -5.96 8.45
C LEU A 134 -8.85 -6.78 9.02
N ASN A 135 -9.13 -7.47 10.13
CA ASN A 135 -8.22 -8.47 10.69
C ASN A 135 -7.89 -9.55 9.63
N LYS A 136 -6.65 -10.03 9.65
CA LYS A 136 -6.09 -11.04 8.74
C LYS A 136 -6.92 -12.34 8.73
N GLU A 137 -7.47 -12.75 9.86
CA GLU A 137 -8.33 -13.95 9.98
C GLU A 137 -9.54 -13.90 9.05
N TYR A 138 -10.25 -12.78 8.97
CA TYR A 138 -11.41 -12.63 8.08
C TYR A 138 -11.05 -12.74 6.60
N LYS A 139 -9.85 -12.28 6.22
CA LYS A 139 -9.36 -12.36 4.85
C LYS A 139 -9.05 -13.80 4.42
N GLN A 140 -8.68 -14.66 5.37
CA GLN A 140 -8.38 -16.07 5.11
C GLN A 140 -9.63 -16.88 4.75
N HIS A 141 -10.82 -16.48 5.23
CA HIS A 141 -12.08 -17.18 4.93
C HIS A 141 -12.61 -16.94 3.50
N LEU A 142 -12.15 -15.89 2.81
CA LEU A 142 -12.57 -15.50 1.46
C LEU A 142 -11.35 -15.08 0.62
N PRO A 143 -10.41 -15.99 0.33
CA PRO A 143 -9.11 -15.65 -0.30
C PRO A 143 -9.22 -15.17 -1.76
N TYR A 144 -10.36 -15.44 -2.41
CA TYR A 144 -10.68 -14.99 -3.76
C TYR A 144 -11.20 -13.55 -3.80
N LEU A 145 -11.63 -12.99 -2.66
CA LEU A 145 -12.13 -11.63 -2.56
C LEU A 145 -10.96 -10.65 -2.58
N ILE A 146 -11.15 -9.52 -3.24
CA ILE A 146 -10.16 -8.45 -3.29
C ILE A 146 -10.53 -7.39 -2.26
N TYR A 147 -9.61 -7.10 -1.35
CA TYR A 147 -9.84 -6.18 -0.25
C TYR A 147 -9.33 -4.79 -0.58
N LEU A 148 -10.25 -3.86 -0.80
CA LEU A 148 -9.97 -2.45 -1.02
C LEU A 148 -10.19 -1.67 0.29
N ASP A 149 -9.32 -1.92 1.26
CA ASP A 149 -9.36 -1.24 2.56
C ASP A 149 -9.03 0.26 2.42
N TYR A 150 -9.39 1.07 3.41
CA TYR A 150 -9.27 2.53 3.34
C TYR A 150 -7.90 3.07 2.86
N PRO A 151 -6.73 2.58 3.33
CA PRO A 151 -5.44 3.02 2.79
C PRO A 151 -5.30 2.75 1.28
N ILE A 152 -5.77 1.58 0.83
CA ILE A 152 -5.73 1.17 -0.58
C ILE A 152 -6.70 2.00 -1.42
N VAL A 153 -7.91 2.29 -0.91
CA VAL A 153 -8.83 3.25 -1.54
C VAL A 153 -8.10 4.56 -1.77
N LYS A 154 -7.51 5.14 -0.71
CA LYS A 154 -6.83 6.44 -0.77
C LYS A 154 -5.64 6.45 -1.72
N TYR A 155 -4.88 5.36 -1.74
CA TYR A 155 -3.82 5.16 -2.70
C TYR A 155 -4.33 5.23 -4.14
N PHE A 156 -5.32 4.41 -4.50
CA PHE A 156 -5.86 4.40 -5.85
C PHE A 156 -6.56 5.70 -6.21
N GLN A 157 -7.20 6.39 -5.26
CA GLN A 157 -7.73 7.74 -5.48
C GLN A 157 -6.63 8.69 -5.95
N GLU A 158 -5.49 8.72 -5.28
CA GLU A 158 -4.36 9.55 -5.71
C GLU A 158 -3.83 9.09 -7.07
N VAL A 159 -3.71 7.78 -7.33
CA VAL A 159 -3.26 7.29 -8.66
C VAL A 159 -4.21 7.76 -9.76
N VAL A 160 -5.51 7.48 -9.68
CA VAL A 160 -6.48 7.84 -10.74
C VAL A 160 -6.61 9.35 -10.91
N ASN A 161 -6.42 10.13 -9.85
CA ASN A 161 -6.45 11.59 -9.94
C ASN A 161 -5.24 12.17 -10.68
N ARG A 162 -4.14 11.42 -10.81
CA ARG A 162 -2.88 11.87 -11.42
C ARG A 162 -2.68 11.31 -12.82
N ILE A 163 -3.12 10.08 -13.06
CA ILE A 163 -2.87 9.37 -14.33
C ILE A 163 -4.13 8.83 -15.01
N LYS A 164 -5.32 9.14 -14.46
CA LYS A 164 -6.62 8.95 -15.12
C LYS A 164 -6.79 7.54 -15.71
N LEU A 165 -7.07 7.42 -17.01
CA LEU A 165 -7.40 6.15 -17.67
C LEU A 165 -6.21 5.19 -17.70
N SER A 166 -4.97 5.65 -17.55
CA SER A 166 -3.80 4.76 -17.44
C SER A 166 -3.71 4.08 -16.07
N ALA A 167 -4.46 4.52 -15.06
CA ALA A 167 -4.52 3.83 -13.76
C ALA A 167 -5.10 2.42 -13.86
N LYS A 168 -5.84 2.11 -14.94
CA LYS A 168 -6.43 0.80 -15.17
C LYS A 168 -5.40 -0.34 -15.16
N TYR A 169 -4.19 -0.11 -15.68
CA TYR A 169 -3.16 -1.14 -15.73
C TYR A 169 -2.72 -1.57 -14.32
N GLU A 170 -2.62 -0.63 -13.40
CA GLU A 170 -2.31 -0.93 -12.00
C GLU A 170 -3.51 -1.58 -11.28
N LEU A 171 -4.74 -1.16 -11.59
CA LEU A 171 -5.96 -1.81 -11.09
C LEU A 171 -6.12 -3.24 -11.61
N PHE A 172 -5.76 -3.53 -12.86
CA PHE A 172 -5.80 -4.89 -13.40
C PHE A 172 -4.86 -5.82 -12.61
N ASN A 173 -3.64 -5.37 -12.32
CA ASN A 173 -2.72 -6.14 -11.50
C ASN A 173 -3.24 -6.30 -10.06
N PHE A 174 -3.80 -5.25 -9.46
CA PHE A 174 -4.45 -5.34 -8.14
C PHE A 174 -5.62 -6.33 -8.15
N MET A 175 -6.36 -6.38 -9.25
CA MET A 175 -7.44 -7.33 -9.48
C MET A 175 -6.99 -8.74 -9.86
N ARG A 176 -5.66 -8.98 -9.89
CA ARG A 176 -5.04 -10.25 -10.28
C ARG A 176 -5.39 -10.70 -11.71
N LEU A 177 -5.66 -9.74 -12.60
CA LEU A 177 -5.92 -9.99 -14.02
C LEU A 177 -4.61 -10.01 -14.81
N LYS A 178 -4.55 -10.89 -15.81
CA LYS A 178 -3.43 -10.93 -16.76
C LYS A 178 -3.77 -10.16 -18.04
N THR A 179 -2.76 -9.88 -18.85
CA THR A 179 -2.94 -9.21 -20.14
C THR A 179 -3.83 -10.01 -21.10
N GLU A 180 -3.74 -11.35 -21.06
CA GLU A 180 -4.58 -12.28 -21.84
C GLU A 180 -6.06 -12.29 -21.42
N ASP A 181 -6.38 -11.82 -20.21
CA ASP A 181 -7.76 -11.83 -19.68
C ASP A 181 -8.61 -10.65 -20.15
N ILE A 182 -8.04 -9.66 -20.86
CA ILE A 182 -8.69 -8.34 -21.03
C ILE A 182 -8.86 -7.97 -22.49
N GLY A 183 -10.08 -7.62 -22.86
CA GLY A 183 -10.39 -6.99 -24.13
C GLY A 183 -10.15 -7.91 -25.31
N GLN A 184 -9.59 -7.35 -26.38
CA GLN A 184 -9.28 -8.10 -27.60
C GLN A 184 -8.20 -9.18 -27.38
N ASN A 185 -7.48 -9.13 -26.27
CA ASN A 185 -6.43 -10.10 -25.96
C ASN A 185 -6.99 -11.49 -25.70
N VAL A 186 -8.27 -11.62 -25.32
CA VAL A 186 -8.93 -12.93 -25.13
C VAL A 186 -9.07 -13.74 -26.42
N PHE A 187 -8.98 -13.07 -27.58
CA PHE A 187 -9.11 -13.70 -28.90
C PHE A 187 -7.76 -13.91 -29.60
N SER A 188 -6.68 -13.34 -29.08
CA SER A 188 -5.39 -13.31 -29.76
C SER A 188 -4.33 -14.11 -29.01
N ASN A 189 -3.49 -14.81 -29.77
CA ASN A 189 -2.25 -15.38 -29.23
C ASN A 189 -1.25 -14.24 -29.06
N LEU A 190 -1.30 -13.58 -27.90
CA LEU A 190 -0.34 -12.54 -27.57
C LEU A 190 1.08 -13.09 -27.61
N SER A 191 2.01 -12.29 -28.15
CA SER A 191 3.43 -12.57 -27.98
C SER A 191 3.74 -12.62 -26.49
N GLU A 192 4.41 -13.68 -26.06
CA GLU A 192 4.88 -13.86 -24.67
C GLU A 192 5.81 -12.73 -24.25
N TYR A 193 6.49 -12.09 -25.21
CA TYR A 193 7.45 -11.01 -24.98
C TYR A 193 7.19 -9.77 -25.82
N CYS A 194 7.39 -8.61 -25.21
CA CYS A 194 7.64 -7.34 -25.87
C CYS A 194 9.13 -7.28 -26.28
N LYS A 195 9.40 -7.07 -27.57
CA LYS A 195 10.75 -7.13 -28.14
C LYS A 195 11.25 -5.73 -28.43
N VAL A 196 12.40 -5.37 -27.88
CA VAL A 196 13.06 -4.07 -28.12
C VAL A 196 14.52 -4.26 -28.49
N ALA A 197 15.04 -3.42 -29.38
CA ALA A 197 16.46 -3.41 -29.69
C ALA A 197 17.22 -2.61 -28.62
N GLY A 198 18.36 -3.13 -28.20
CA GLY A 198 19.19 -2.48 -27.18
C GLY A 198 20.63 -2.98 -27.18
N THR A 199 21.33 -2.67 -26.12
CA THR A 199 22.69 -3.14 -25.84
C THR A 199 22.77 -3.75 -24.45
N VAL A 200 23.68 -4.71 -24.29
CA VAL A 200 24.01 -5.29 -22.99
C VAL A 200 25.46 -4.98 -22.63
N LEU A 201 25.69 -4.60 -21.37
CA LEU A 201 27.00 -4.35 -20.81
C LEU A 201 27.63 -5.68 -20.31
N PRO A 202 28.94 -5.90 -20.51
CA PRO A 202 29.66 -6.99 -19.87
C PRO A 202 29.54 -6.96 -18.36
N GLU A 203 29.45 -8.12 -17.73
CA GLU A 203 29.36 -8.23 -16.27
C GLU A 203 30.57 -7.56 -15.57
N SER A 204 31.77 -7.76 -16.13
CA SER A 204 33.04 -7.16 -15.68
C SER A 204 33.07 -5.63 -15.71
N ALA A 205 32.29 -5.00 -16.61
CA ALA A 205 32.20 -3.55 -16.70
C ALA A 205 31.11 -2.97 -15.78
N SER A 206 30.19 -3.80 -15.30
CA SER A 206 29.03 -3.35 -14.51
C SER A 206 29.33 -3.24 -13.01
N ASN A 207 30.24 -4.08 -12.48
CA ASN A 207 30.52 -4.24 -11.04
C ASN A 207 29.28 -4.49 -10.15
N PHE A 208 28.13 -4.86 -10.74
CA PHE A 208 27.01 -5.38 -9.96
C PHE A 208 27.33 -6.79 -9.44
N LYS A 209 26.56 -7.25 -8.45
CA LYS A 209 26.68 -8.63 -7.95
C LYS A 209 26.49 -9.63 -9.08
N ARG A 210 27.13 -10.79 -8.94
CA ARG A 210 27.12 -11.83 -9.98
C ARG A 210 25.70 -12.17 -10.43
N GLY A 211 25.49 -12.24 -11.74
CA GLY A 211 24.22 -12.62 -12.37
C GLY A 211 23.23 -11.47 -12.64
N TYR A 212 23.47 -10.26 -12.12
CA TYR A 212 22.74 -9.07 -12.56
C TYR A 212 23.25 -8.64 -13.94
N LYS A 213 22.34 -8.21 -14.82
CA LYS A 213 22.68 -7.80 -16.19
C LYS A 213 22.23 -6.37 -16.42
N VAL A 214 23.08 -5.55 -17.04
CA VAL A 214 22.77 -4.15 -17.34
C VAL A 214 22.53 -3.98 -18.83
N VAL A 215 21.39 -3.39 -19.19
CA VAL A 215 20.98 -3.15 -20.57
C VAL A 215 20.61 -1.69 -20.80
N SER A 216 20.78 -1.22 -22.03
CA SER A 216 20.28 0.08 -22.47
C SER A 216 19.42 -0.07 -23.72
N PHE A 217 18.23 0.52 -23.74
CA PHE A 217 17.30 0.40 -24.87
C PHE A 217 16.33 1.57 -24.95
N TYR A 218 15.67 1.69 -26.10
CA TYR A 218 14.58 2.62 -26.33
C TYR A 218 13.26 1.88 -26.29
N ILE A 219 12.24 2.50 -25.67
CA ILE A 219 10.90 1.92 -25.59
C ILE A 219 9.83 3.02 -25.65
N ALA A 220 8.70 2.72 -26.28
CA ALA A 220 7.59 3.65 -26.39
C ALA A 220 6.94 3.91 -25.02
N PRO A 221 6.49 5.15 -24.71
CA PRO A 221 5.73 5.44 -23.51
C PRO A 221 4.50 4.57 -23.32
N LYS A 222 3.82 4.16 -24.41
CA LYS A 222 2.68 3.24 -24.34
C LYS A 222 3.02 1.93 -23.64
N GLU A 223 4.09 1.28 -24.09
CA GLU A 223 4.57 0.01 -23.51
C GLU A 223 4.95 0.18 -22.03
N LEU A 224 5.59 1.30 -21.69
CA LEU A 224 5.92 1.62 -20.30
C LEU A 224 4.67 1.83 -19.44
N LEU A 225 3.66 2.58 -19.90
CA LEU A 225 2.43 2.83 -19.13
C LEU A 225 1.68 1.54 -18.80
N GLU A 226 1.66 0.60 -19.74
CA GLU A 226 1.01 -0.70 -19.56
C GLU A 226 1.78 -1.63 -18.61
N LYS A 227 3.12 -1.63 -18.71
CA LYS A 227 3.96 -2.67 -18.07
C LYS A 227 4.67 -2.19 -16.82
N SER A 228 4.67 -0.88 -16.52
CA SER A 228 5.43 -0.33 -15.40
C SER A 228 4.68 -0.39 -14.07
N TYR A 229 5.43 -0.71 -13.01
CA TYR A 229 5.00 -0.50 -11.63
C TYR A 229 5.96 0.44 -10.89
N VAL A 230 5.46 1.00 -9.79
CA VAL A 230 6.25 1.81 -8.87
C VAL A 230 5.96 1.34 -7.45
N LEU A 231 6.99 1.02 -6.68
CA LEU A 231 6.86 0.70 -5.25
C LEU A 231 6.67 1.99 -4.44
N ARG A 232 5.46 2.53 -4.50
CA ARG A 232 5.07 3.80 -3.84
C ARG A 232 4.74 3.58 -2.38
N GLN A 233 5.22 4.48 -1.52
CA GLN A 233 4.91 4.54 -0.10
C GLN A 233 3.39 4.50 0.10
N ASP A 234 2.95 3.60 0.98
CA ASP A 234 1.55 3.32 1.29
C ASP A 234 0.74 2.85 0.06
N GLY A 235 1.43 2.27 -0.92
CA GLY A 235 0.84 1.57 -2.06
C GLY A 235 0.27 0.21 -1.67
N TRP A 236 -0.59 -0.34 -2.51
CA TRP A 236 -1.29 -1.60 -2.21
C TRP A 236 -0.37 -2.83 -2.17
N ASN A 237 0.82 -2.75 -2.79
CA ASN A 237 1.83 -3.79 -2.78
C ASN A 237 2.80 -3.63 -1.59
N ASP A 238 2.24 -3.41 -0.39
CA ASP A 238 2.97 -2.99 0.82
C ASP A 238 3.77 -4.11 1.50
N SER A 239 3.73 -5.35 0.98
CA SER A 239 4.25 -6.51 1.71
C SER A 239 5.76 -6.52 1.95
N LEU A 240 6.54 -5.71 1.22
CA LEU A 240 8.02 -5.80 1.25
C LEU A 240 8.76 -4.45 1.29
N GLY A 241 8.07 -3.35 1.63
CA GLY A 241 8.74 -2.07 1.90
C GLY A 241 8.85 -1.15 0.69
N VAL A 242 7.74 -0.46 0.47
CA VAL A 242 7.58 0.62 -0.49
C VAL A 242 8.41 1.87 -0.14
N TYR A 243 9.06 2.46 -1.14
CA TYR A 243 10.08 3.49 -0.91
C TYR A 243 9.98 4.71 -1.83
N GLN A 244 9.11 4.73 -2.83
CA GLN A 244 8.94 5.90 -3.69
C GLN A 244 7.80 6.78 -3.26
N ARG A 245 7.89 8.09 -3.50
CA ARG A 245 6.77 9.00 -3.25
C ARG A 245 5.65 8.83 -4.27
N MET A 246 4.45 9.27 -3.88
CA MET A 246 3.32 9.46 -4.78
C MET A 246 3.61 10.48 -5.89
N LEU A 247 2.84 10.38 -6.99
CA LEU A 247 2.90 11.31 -8.11
C LEU A 247 2.52 12.73 -7.67
N VAL A 248 3.36 13.71 -8.02
CA VAL A 248 3.18 15.10 -7.59
C VAL A 248 2.38 15.85 -8.65
N ALA A 249 1.17 16.29 -8.30
CA ALA A 249 0.22 16.94 -9.21
C ALA A 249 0.85 18.05 -10.05
N LYS A 250 1.44 19.05 -9.40
CA LYS A 250 2.04 20.22 -10.07
C LYS A 250 3.15 19.82 -11.05
N LYS A 251 3.98 18.84 -10.66
CA LYS A 251 5.05 18.32 -11.52
C LYS A 251 4.48 17.58 -12.73
N MET A 252 3.45 16.76 -12.53
CA MET A 252 2.77 16.06 -13.62
C MET A 252 2.17 17.01 -14.65
N THR A 253 1.45 18.04 -14.17
CA THR A 253 0.86 19.07 -15.05
C THR A 253 1.93 19.80 -15.85
N SER A 254 2.99 20.29 -15.20
CA SER A 254 4.09 20.99 -15.86
C SER A 254 4.80 20.13 -16.92
N ILE A 255 5.04 18.85 -16.62
CA ILE A 255 5.67 17.92 -17.58
C ILE A 255 4.73 17.66 -18.76
N ARG A 256 3.42 17.48 -18.53
CA ARG A 256 2.46 17.26 -19.61
C ARG A 256 2.32 18.49 -20.50
N GLU A 257 2.30 19.70 -19.93
CA GLU A 257 2.30 20.96 -20.68
C GLU A 257 3.54 21.07 -21.57
N TYR A 258 4.73 20.78 -21.02
CA TYR A 258 5.96 20.71 -21.80
C TYR A 258 5.85 19.75 -22.99
N LEU A 259 5.34 18.54 -22.78
CA LEU A 259 5.15 17.57 -23.88
C LEU A 259 4.19 18.08 -24.96
N VAL A 260 3.11 18.75 -24.56
CA VAL A 260 2.11 19.30 -25.49
C VAL A 260 2.70 20.44 -26.34
N HIS A 261 3.44 21.36 -25.71
CA HIS A 261 3.99 22.54 -26.38
C HIS A 261 5.23 22.22 -27.21
N GLU A 262 6.21 21.54 -26.61
CA GLU A 262 7.51 21.30 -27.25
C GLU A 262 7.50 20.06 -28.15
N ARG A 263 6.64 19.08 -27.86
CA ARG A 263 6.59 17.78 -28.55
C ARG A 263 7.95 17.05 -28.58
N ARG A 264 8.81 17.35 -27.59
CA ARG A 264 10.14 16.75 -27.42
C ARG A 264 10.09 15.60 -26.44
N VAL A 265 10.88 14.57 -26.71
CA VAL A 265 11.07 13.44 -25.80
C VAL A 265 12.08 13.79 -24.70
N PHE A 266 11.95 13.18 -23.53
CA PHE A 266 12.96 13.31 -22.48
C PHE A 266 14.24 12.57 -22.87
N ILE A 267 15.37 13.29 -22.94
CA ILE A 267 16.67 12.73 -23.32
C ILE A 267 17.29 11.94 -22.16
N ASN A 268 17.04 12.36 -20.92
CA ASN A 268 17.55 11.69 -19.73
C ASN A 268 17.03 10.25 -19.68
N ASN A 269 17.90 9.30 -19.33
CA ASN A 269 17.49 7.91 -19.16
C ASN A 269 16.48 7.75 -18.02
N LEU A 270 15.61 6.75 -18.17
CA LEU A 270 14.86 6.15 -17.08
C LEU A 270 15.73 5.04 -16.48
N LEU A 271 15.63 4.84 -15.18
CA LEU A 271 16.24 3.68 -14.53
C LEU A 271 15.16 2.70 -14.14
N VAL A 272 15.29 1.47 -14.61
CA VAL A 272 14.30 0.42 -14.37
C VAL A 272 14.93 -0.89 -13.94
N THR A 273 14.15 -1.71 -13.26
CA THR A 273 14.44 -3.12 -13.03
C THR A 273 13.56 -3.98 -13.94
N LEU A 274 14.12 -5.11 -14.37
CA LEU A 274 13.50 -6.07 -15.28
C LEU A 274 13.55 -7.46 -14.64
N PRO A 275 12.54 -8.30 -14.86
CA PRO A 275 12.47 -9.62 -14.24
C PRO A 275 13.52 -10.55 -14.86
N SER A 276 13.87 -11.61 -14.13
CA SER A 276 14.95 -12.53 -14.51
C SER A 276 14.67 -13.32 -15.79
N ASP A 277 13.39 -13.54 -16.11
CA ASP A 277 12.93 -14.15 -17.36
C ASP A 277 12.95 -13.19 -18.58
N THR A 278 13.57 -12.01 -18.44
CA THR A 278 13.93 -11.16 -19.58
C THR A 278 15.07 -11.80 -20.37
N LYS A 279 14.82 -12.11 -21.65
CA LYS A 279 15.81 -12.77 -22.51
C LYS A 279 16.61 -11.73 -23.30
N LEU A 280 17.90 -11.99 -23.47
CA LEU A 280 18.80 -11.22 -24.32
C LEU A 280 19.18 -12.11 -25.50
N ILE A 281 18.76 -11.76 -26.70
CA ILE A 281 18.96 -12.57 -27.90
C ILE A 281 19.93 -11.85 -28.83
N ASP A 282 20.95 -12.56 -29.30
CA ASP A 282 21.77 -12.09 -30.40
C ASP A 282 20.98 -12.27 -31.70
N LYS A 283 20.67 -11.16 -32.39
CA LYS A 283 19.89 -11.20 -33.64
C LYS A 283 20.59 -11.97 -34.77
N SER A 284 21.91 -12.07 -34.74
CA SER A 284 22.68 -12.73 -35.79
C SER A 284 22.66 -14.26 -35.64
N THR A 285 22.67 -14.77 -34.40
CA THR A 285 22.74 -16.21 -34.11
C THR A 285 21.42 -16.79 -33.62
N GLY A 286 20.48 -15.95 -33.17
CA GLY A 286 19.24 -16.37 -32.51
C GLY A 286 19.44 -16.96 -31.10
N GLN A 287 20.68 -16.95 -30.58
CA GLN A 287 21.00 -17.57 -29.29
C GLN A 287 20.85 -16.57 -28.12
N ILE A 288 20.62 -17.12 -26.93
CA ILE A 288 20.62 -16.34 -25.69
C ILE A 288 22.04 -15.89 -25.37
N VAL A 289 22.21 -14.59 -25.16
CA VAL A 289 23.48 -13.98 -24.79
C VAL A 289 23.72 -14.16 -23.29
N ASP A 290 24.93 -14.61 -22.95
CA ASP A 290 25.45 -14.72 -21.59
C ASP A 290 26.41 -13.55 -21.31
N PRO A 291 26.00 -12.52 -20.54
CA PRO A 291 26.82 -11.33 -20.32
C PRO A 291 28.12 -11.59 -19.56
N SER A 292 28.23 -12.72 -18.86
CA SER A 292 29.46 -13.12 -18.15
C SER A 292 30.61 -13.47 -19.09
N LYS A 293 30.29 -13.84 -20.35
CA LYS A 293 31.25 -14.22 -21.39
C LYS A 293 31.61 -13.06 -22.32
N LEU A 294 31.00 -11.89 -22.13
CA LEU A 294 31.25 -10.72 -22.96
C LEU A 294 32.48 -9.95 -22.47
N ASN A 295 33.30 -9.49 -23.42
CA ASN A 295 34.41 -8.57 -23.13
C ASN A 295 34.09 -7.11 -23.49
N LYS A 296 33.06 -6.89 -24.33
CA LYS A 296 32.63 -5.57 -24.80
C LYS A 296 31.11 -5.51 -24.89
N THR A 297 30.57 -4.30 -24.82
CA THR A 297 29.14 -4.04 -25.04
C THR A 297 28.68 -4.59 -26.39
N GLN A 298 27.56 -5.30 -26.41
CA GLN A 298 27.02 -5.95 -27.61
C GLN A 298 25.57 -5.52 -27.87
N PRO A 299 25.16 -5.29 -29.14
CA PRO A 299 23.77 -5.13 -29.52
C PRO A 299 22.96 -6.43 -29.34
N VAL A 300 21.75 -6.33 -28.79
CA VAL A 300 20.86 -7.45 -28.52
C VAL A 300 19.40 -7.09 -28.79
N GLU A 301 18.59 -8.11 -29.05
CA GLU A 301 17.14 -8.03 -28.85
C GLU A 301 16.81 -8.38 -27.40
N ILE A 302 16.18 -7.43 -26.70
CA ILE A 302 15.71 -7.62 -25.34
C ILE A 302 14.24 -8.04 -25.42
N GLN A 303 13.93 -9.21 -24.89
CA GLN A 303 12.58 -9.76 -24.85
C GLN A 303 12.06 -9.65 -23.42
N ILE A 304 11.25 -8.62 -23.17
CA ILE A 304 10.64 -8.31 -21.88
C ILE A 304 9.30 -9.05 -21.78
N PRO A 305 9.02 -9.80 -20.71
CA PRO A 305 7.75 -10.51 -20.56
C PRO A 305 6.52 -9.59 -20.72
N ASN A 306 5.54 -10.04 -21.49
CA ASN A 306 4.35 -9.26 -21.81
C ASN A 306 3.25 -9.46 -20.74
N ARG A 307 3.52 -8.97 -19.53
CA ARG A 307 2.57 -8.96 -18.42
C ARG A 307 2.50 -7.58 -17.76
N TYR A 308 1.38 -7.27 -17.10
CA TYR A 308 1.27 -6.06 -16.29
C TYR A 308 2.31 -6.07 -15.17
N ASN A 309 2.77 -4.87 -14.77
CA ASN A 309 3.72 -4.68 -13.67
C ASN A 309 5.02 -5.51 -13.82
N THR A 310 5.56 -5.58 -15.03
CA THR A 310 6.84 -6.22 -15.34
C THR A 310 8.04 -5.30 -15.08
N ILE A 311 7.91 -4.02 -15.40
CA ILE A 311 9.03 -3.06 -15.39
C ILE A 311 8.97 -2.26 -14.09
N GLY A 312 9.95 -2.43 -13.20
CA GLY A 312 10.03 -1.67 -11.96
C GLY A 312 10.67 -0.31 -12.22
N LEU A 313 9.92 0.78 -12.14
CA LEU A 313 10.49 2.12 -12.33
C LEU A 313 11.23 2.54 -11.06
N ILE A 314 12.54 2.77 -11.14
CA ILE A 314 13.37 3.24 -10.02
C ILE A 314 13.51 4.76 -10.06
N ASP A 315 13.76 5.33 -11.24
CA ASP A 315 13.73 6.76 -11.48
C ASP A 315 12.94 7.12 -12.75
N GLY A 316 12.33 8.30 -12.73
CA GLY A 316 11.63 8.85 -13.89
C GLY A 316 10.12 8.59 -13.91
N GLN A 317 9.51 8.16 -12.79
CA GLN A 317 8.06 7.92 -12.71
C GLN A 317 7.21 9.08 -13.29
N HIS A 318 7.51 10.35 -12.96
CA HIS A 318 6.72 11.49 -13.48
C HIS A 318 6.87 11.68 -15.00
N ARG A 319 8.00 11.27 -15.58
CA ARG A 319 8.25 11.37 -17.03
C ARG A 319 7.43 10.34 -17.79
N VAL A 320 7.42 9.09 -17.31
CA VAL A 320 6.59 8.02 -17.89
C VAL A 320 5.11 8.35 -17.80
N TYR A 321 4.64 8.66 -16.59
CA TYR A 321 3.20 8.87 -16.37
C TYR A 321 2.67 10.19 -16.93
N ALA A 322 3.51 11.14 -17.37
CA ALA A 322 3.03 12.35 -18.06
C ALA A 322 2.33 12.03 -19.40
N TYR A 323 2.67 10.90 -20.01
CA TYR A 323 2.02 10.38 -21.21
C TYR A 323 0.67 9.70 -20.94
N HIS A 324 0.16 9.70 -19.70
CA HIS A 324 -1.08 9.00 -19.35
C HIS A 324 -2.26 9.32 -20.29
N GLU A 325 -3.14 8.34 -20.40
CA GLU A 325 -4.42 8.42 -21.12
C GLU A 325 -5.40 9.29 -20.35
N ASP A 326 -5.98 10.25 -21.06
CA ASP A 326 -7.03 11.14 -20.59
C ASP A 326 -8.28 11.00 -21.48
N ASN A 327 -9.32 11.79 -21.20
CA ASN A 327 -10.50 11.89 -22.04
C ASN A 327 -10.10 12.17 -23.50
N PRO A 328 -10.52 11.32 -24.47
CA PRO A 328 -10.20 11.50 -25.90
C PRO A 328 -10.63 12.86 -26.48
N ASN A 329 -11.62 13.51 -25.86
CA ASN A 329 -12.11 14.82 -26.28
C ASN A 329 -11.22 15.98 -25.80
N SER A 330 -10.25 15.73 -24.90
CA SER A 330 -9.35 16.78 -24.41
C SER A 330 -8.33 17.18 -25.49
N SER A 331 -8.07 18.49 -25.62
CA SER A 331 -7.08 19.01 -26.58
C SER A 331 -5.67 18.45 -26.32
N SER A 332 -5.29 18.32 -25.05
CA SER A 332 -4.00 17.73 -24.67
C SER A 332 -3.90 16.26 -25.09
N GLU A 333 -4.98 15.47 -24.97
CA GLU A 333 -4.96 14.04 -25.27
C GLU A 333 -4.79 13.76 -26.75
N LYS A 334 -5.36 14.60 -27.63
CA LYS A 334 -5.16 14.48 -29.08
C LYS A 334 -3.68 14.56 -29.48
N ILE A 335 -2.87 15.30 -28.73
CA ILE A 335 -1.43 15.40 -28.95
C ILE A 335 -0.69 14.29 -28.21
N ILE A 336 -1.00 14.08 -26.93
CA ILE A 336 -0.28 13.11 -26.09
C ILE A 336 -0.46 11.67 -26.59
N SER A 337 -1.65 11.31 -27.10
CA SER A 337 -1.87 9.98 -27.70
C SER A 337 -0.89 9.70 -28.85
N LEU A 338 -0.70 10.65 -29.76
CA LEU A 338 0.29 10.52 -30.85
C LEU A 338 1.71 10.41 -30.30
N LEU A 339 2.10 11.28 -29.35
CA LEU A 339 3.45 11.25 -28.78
C LEU A 339 3.73 9.96 -28.00
N ARG A 340 2.71 9.37 -27.37
CA ARG A 340 2.81 8.12 -26.60
C ARG A 340 3.22 6.93 -27.48
N ASP A 341 2.83 6.94 -28.75
CA ASP A 341 3.17 5.91 -29.73
C ASP A 341 4.44 6.26 -30.53
N GLN A 342 4.65 7.54 -30.86
CA GLN A 342 5.74 7.98 -31.74
C GLN A 342 7.08 8.15 -31.04
N GLN A 343 7.08 8.60 -29.79
CA GLN A 343 8.32 8.90 -29.06
C GLN A 343 8.91 7.63 -28.42
N ASN A 344 10.22 7.67 -28.19
CA ASN A 344 10.96 6.58 -27.56
C ASN A 344 11.78 7.10 -26.40
N MET A 345 11.56 6.55 -25.20
CA MET A 345 12.28 6.92 -23.99
C MET A 345 13.53 6.04 -23.84
N LEU A 346 14.67 6.65 -23.55
CA LEU A 346 15.89 5.92 -23.24
C LEU A 346 15.78 5.28 -21.85
N VAL A 347 16.06 4.00 -21.75
CA VAL A 347 16.01 3.21 -20.53
C VAL A 347 17.37 2.58 -20.26
N SER A 348 17.83 2.71 -19.03
CA SER A 348 18.86 1.85 -18.44
C SER A 348 18.16 0.81 -17.56
N GLY A 349 18.23 -0.45 -17.94
CA GLY A 349 17.56 -1.55 -17.28
C GLY A 349 18.54 -2.44 -16.52
N ILE A 350 18.12 -2.92 -15.36
CA ILE A 350 18.85 -3.92 -14.58
C ILE A 350 17.99 -5.18 -14.52
N ILE A 351 18.48 -6.27 -15.12
CA ILE A 351 17.82 -7.57 -15.12
C ILE A 351 18.31 -8.36 -13.91
N TYR A 352 17.36 -8.90 -13.16
CA TYR A 352 17.64 -9.74 -12.00
C TYR A 352 18.23 -11.12 -12.36
N PRO A 353 19.03 -11.72 -11.46
CA PRO A 353 19.39 -13.14 -11.58
C PRO A 353 18.18 -14.04 -11.25
N ASP A 354 18.17 -15.26 -11.79
CA ASP A 354 17.06 -16.21 -11.62
C ASP A 354 16.83 -16.64 -10.17
N SER A 355 17.89 -16.65 -9.35
CA SER A 355 17.86 -17.08 -7.96
C SER A 355 17.43 -16.00 -6.96
N ILE A 356 17.09 -14.80 -7.41
CA ILE A 356 16.80 -13.69 -6.49
C ILE A 356 15.44 -13.87 -5.81
N SER A 357 15.40 -13.72 -4.49
CA SER A 357 14.15 -13.70 -3.73
C SER A 357 13.40 -12.37 -3.90
N THR A 358 12.09 -12.36 -3.65
CA THR A 358 11.28 -11.14 -3.70
C THR A 358 11.78 -10.07 -2.71
N GLN A 359 12.25 -10.50 -1.53
CA GLN A 359 12.82 -9.59 -0.54
C GLN A 359 14.10 -8.92 -1.06
N GLU A 360 15.02 -9.70 -1.63
CA GLU A 360 16.25 -9.17 -2.21
C GLU A 360 15.99 -8.21 -3.37
N LYS A 361 14.96 -8.48 -4.20
CA LYS A 361 14.51 -7.53 -5.24
C LYS A 361 14.14 -6.20 -4.61
N THR A 362 13.25 -6.20 -3.61
CA THR A 362 12.80 -4.94 -2.99
C THR A 362 13.93 -4.21 -2.27
N GLU A 363 14.83 -4.92 -1.60
CA GLU A 363 16.02 -4.33 -0.99
C GLU A 363 16.96 -3.70 -2.02
N PHE A 364 17.17 -4.36 -3.16
CA PHE A 364 17.99 -3.85 -4.26
C PHE A 364 17.39 -2.56 -4.83
N GLU A 365 16.10 -2.56 -5.11
CA GLU A 365 15.38 -1.40 -5.64
C GLU A 365 15.40 -0.20 -4.70
N ALA A 366 15.21 -0.45 -3.40
CA ALA A 366 15.25 0.57 -2.37
C ALA A 366 16.66 1.17 -2.20
N LYS A 367 17.72 0.33 -2.25
CA LYS A 367 19.13 0.77 -2.25
C LYS A 367 19.43 1.66 -3.45
N LEU A 368 19.11 1.19 -4.65
CA LEU A 368 19.36 1.91 -5.89
C LEU A 368 18.64 3.26 -5.92
N PHE A 369 17.38 3.30 -5.46
CA PHE A 369 16.64 4.56 -5.31
C PHE A 369 17.30 5.52 -4.32
N LEU A 370 17.77 5.01 -3.17
CA LEU A 370 18.49 5.83 -2.19
C LEU A 370 19.77 6.40 -2.78
N GLU A 371 20.59 5.60 -3.46
CA GLU A 371 21.85 6.05 -4.05
C GLU A 371 21.66 7.21 -5.03
N ILE A 372 20.59 7.18 -5.82
CA ILE A 372 20.26 8.24 -6.80
C ILE A 372 19.76 9.52 -6.11
N ASN A 373 18.98 9.35 -5.04
CA ASN A 373 18.27 10.45 -4.38
C ASN A 373 18.98 10.98 -3.11
N SER A 374 19.98 10.29 -2.56
CA SER A 374 20.63 10.64 -1.29
C SER A 374 21.40 11.95 -1.36
N ASN A 375 21.92 12.30 -2.54
CA ASN A 375 22.62 13.56 -2.79
C ASN A 375 21.66 14.70 -3.13
N GLN A 376 20.37 14.41 -3.34
CA GLN A 376 19.33 15.42 -3.51
C GLN A 376 18.74 15.73 -2.12
N ALA A 377 18.75 17.00 -1.71
CA ALA A 377 18.53 17.49 -0.34
C ALA A 377 17.20 17.09 0.38
N ASN A 378 16.35 16.24 -0.21
CA ASN A 378 14.94 16.08 0.17
C ASN A 378 14.47 14.64 0.46
N ALA A 379 15.36 13.66 0.62
CA ALA A 379 14.93 12.34 1.10
C ALA A 379 14.44 12.45 2.57
N LYS A 380 13.12 12.63 2.75
CA LYS A 380 12.45 12.80 4.05
C LYS A 380 12.91 11.72 5.05
N THR A 381 13.17 12.12 6.29
CA THR A 381 13.61 11.22 7.39
C THR A 381 12.75 9.97 7.51
N GLU A 382 11.43 10.09 7.35
CA GLU A 382 10.49 8.96 7.40
C GLU A 382 10.74 7.93 6.30
N LEU A 383 11.10 8.37 5.09
CA LEU A 383 11.41 7.47 3.99
C LEU A 383 12.73 6.73 4.24
N LYS A 384 13.75 7.45 4.74
CA LYS A 384 15.01 6.82 5.17
C LYS A 384 14.78 5.77 6.27
N GLN A 385 13.84 6.02 7.18
CA GLN A 385 13.44 5.07 8.23
C GLN A 385 12.76 3.83 7.68
N LYS A 386 11.80 3.99 6.75
CA LYS A 386 11.12 2.85 6.11
C LYS A 386 12.10 2.00 5.30
N ILE A 387 13.01 2.62 4.55
CA ILE A 387 14.06 1.86 3.84
C ILE A 387 15.05 1.24 4.83
N GLY A 388 15.34 1.93 5.93
CA GLY A 388 16.15 1.40 7.03
C GLY A 388 15.63 0.08 7.61
N LEU A 389 14.30 -0.10 7.71
CA LEU A 389 13.68 -1.36 8.13
C LEU A 389 14.12 -2.54 7.26
N LEU A 390 14.15 -2.34 5.94
CA LEU A 390 14.58 -3.35 4.98
C LEU A 390 16.10 -3.58 5.05
N LEU A 391 16.88 -2.50 5.06
CA LEU A 391 18.33 -2.61 4.88
C LEU A 391 19.08 -2.94 6.18
N ARG A 392 18.52 -2.60 7.34
CA ARG A 392 19.16 -2.73 8.66
C ARG A 392 18.14 -3.20 9.70
N PRO A 393 17.54 -4.40 9.55
CA PRO A 393 16.43 -4.87 10.37
C PRO A 393 16.77 -4.98 11.87
N PHE A 394 18.03 -5.22 12.23
CA PHE A 394 18.52 -5.33 13.61
C PHE A 394 18.85 -3.98 14.27
N SER A 395 18.76 -2.86 13.55
CA SER A 395 18.95 -1.54 14.16
C SER A 395 17.82 -1.22 15.14
N SER A 396 18.12 -0.58 16.27
CA SER A 396 17.11 -0.24 17.29
C SER A 396 15.94 0.59 16.72
N GLU A 397 16.21 1.38 15.69
CA GLU A 397 15.19 2.18 14.98
C GLU A 397 14.24 1.31 14.16
N SER A 398 14.76 0.28 13.49
CA SER A 398 13.97 -0.69 12.74
C SER A 398 13.14 -1.57 13.67
N ILE A 399 13.73 -2.04 14.77
CA ILE A 399 13.02 -2.77 15.81
C ILE A 399 11.87 -1.93 16.38
N ALA A 400 12.16 -0.67 16.76
CA ALA A 400 11.15 0.21 17.35
C ALA A 400 9.98 0.49 16.41
N ARG A 401 10.25 0.71 15.13
CA ARG A 401 9.20 0.93 14.14
C ARG A 401 8.37 -0.33 13.91
N SER A 402 8.99 -1.51 13.84
CA SER A 402 8.27 -2.79 13.73
C SER A 402 7.39 -3.06 14.96
N VAL A 403 7.88 -2.77 16.18
CA VAL A 403 7.11 -2.87 17.42
C VAL A 403 5.91 -1.92 17.40
N ILE A 404 6.07 -0.66 16.98
CA ILE A 404 4.95 0.28 16.84
C ILE A 404 3.92 -0.19 15.83
N MET A 405 4.34 -0.77 14.70
CA MET A 405 3.41 -1.34 13.72
C MET A 405 2.63 -2.52 14.31
N LYS A 406 3.28 -3.44 15.02
CA LYS A 406 2.61 -4.55 15.71
C LYS A 406 1.64 -4.07 16.81
N LEU A 407 2.04 -3.08 17.61
CA LEU A 407 1.16 -2.44 18.60
C LEU A 407 -0.08 -1.77 17.98
N ASN A 408 -0.01 -1.41 16.69
CA ASN A 408 -1.14 -0.87 15.96
C ASN A 408 -2.07 -1.96 15.39
N GLU A 409 -1.63 -3.21 15.34
CA GLU A 409 -2.39 -4.38 14.87
C GLU A 409 -3.12 -5.11 16.01
N GLU A 410 -2.69 -4.93 17.26
CA GLU A 410 -3.26 -5.62 18.43
C GLU A 410 -3.13 -4.84 19.75
N GLY A 411 -3.91 -5.23 20.76
CA GLY A 411 -3.78 -4.71 22.12
C GLY A 411 -4.41 -3.34 22.37
N PRO A 412 -4.04 -2.63 23.46
CA PRO A 412 -4.61 -1.33 23.82
C PRO A 412 -4.45 -0.26 22.74
N LEU A 413 -3.34 -0.28 22.01
CA LEU A 413 -2.95 0.72 20.99
C LEU A 413 -3.39 0.36 19.56
N LEU A 414 -4.28 -0.62 19.41
CA LEU A 414 -4.90 -0.97 18.13
C LEU A 414 -5.45 0.27 17.41
N ASP A 415 -5.02 0.45 16.16
CA ASP A 415 -5.42 1.55 15.25
C ASP A 415 -5.19 2.99 15.77
N VAL A 416 -4.29 3.17 16.74
CA VAL A 416 -3.95 4.50 17.31
C VAL A 416 -2.95 5.27 16.46
N PHE A 417 -2.04 4.58 15.79
CA PHE A 417 -0.90 5.15 15.09
C PHE A 417 -1.15 5.36 13.60
N GLU A 418 -0.57 6.44 13.06
CA GLU A 418 -0.51 6.70 11.62
C GLU A 418 0.39 5.64 10.95
N THR A 419 -0.22 4.76 10.18
CA THR A 419 0.47 3.71 9.40
C THR A 419 0.53 4.05 7.92
N SER A 420 -0.41 4.88 7.46
CA SER A 420 -0.48 5.40 6.10
C SER A 420 -0.49 6.94 6.12
N PHE A 421 0.13 7.57 5.13
CA PHE A 421 0.02 9.02 4.86
C PHE A 421 -1.43 9.52 4.75
N PHE A 422 -2.37 8.61 4.48
CA PHE A 422 -3.79 8.92 4.34
C PHE A 422 -4.59 8.84 5.64
N ASP A 423 -3.99 8.31 6.71
CA ASP A 423 -4.63 8.31 8.02
C ASP A 423 -4.82 9.75 8.50
N LYS A 424 -6.00 10.04 9.05
CA LYS A 424 -6.31 11.33 9.66
C LYS A 424 -6.60 11.10 11.13
N ASP A 425 -6.27 12.09 11.95
CA ASP A 425 -6.58 12.11 13.39
C ASP A 425 -5.94 10.96 14.21
N LYS A 426 -4.95 10.27 13.62
CA LYS A 426 -4.08 9.29 14.29
C LYS A 426 -2.78 9.91 14.79
N VAL A 427 -2.11 9.21 15.71
CA VAL A 427 -0.85 9.69 16.30
C VAL A 427 0.32 9.42 15.37
N LYS A 428 1.08 10.47 15.06
CA LYS A 428 2.30 10.35 14.24
C LYS A 428 3.35 9.48 14.91
N THR A 429 3.91 8.54 14.16
CA THR A 429 4.86 7.55 14.69
C THR A 429 6.29 8.06 14.78
N THR A 430 6.70 9.01 13.93
CA THR A 430 8.11 9.45 13.82
C THR A 430 8.72 9.85 15.16
N SER A 431 8.03 10.68 15.94
CA SER A 431 8.51 11.12 17.25
C SER A 431 8.42 10.04 18.32
N ILE A 432 7.48 9.09 18.20
CA ILE A 432 7.34 7.99 19.15
C ILE A 432 8.47 6.98 18.96
N VAL A 433 8.75 6.64 17.70
CA VAL A 433 9.89 5.79 17.34
C VAL A 433 11.18 6.45 17.80
N SER A 434 11.45 7.70 17.40
CA SER A 434 12.73 8.36 17.65
C SER A 434 13.01 8.65 19.13
N PHE A 435 12.02 9.10 19.90
CA PHE A 435 12.23 9.61 21.26
C PHE A 435 11.70 8.68 22.38
N GLY A 436 10.82 7.73 22.05
CA GLY A 436 10.31 6.75 23.01
C GLY A 436 10.88 5.37 22.74
N VAL A 437 10.26 4.65 21.82
CA VAL A 437 10.42 3.20 21.64
C VAL A 437 11.85 2.80 21.27
N LYS A 438 12.56 3.57 20.41
CA LYS A 438 13.97 3.28 20.05
C LYS A 438 14.88 3.13 21.26
N SER A 439 14.65 3.95 22.29
CA SER A 439 15.44 3.89 23.53
C SER A 439 15.01 2.74 24.46
N LEU A 440 13.76 2.31 24.37
CA LEU A 440 13.20 1.20 25.15
C LEU A 440 13.61 -0.17 24.61
N VAL A 441 13.69 -0.32 23.27
CA VAL A 441 13.95 -1.61 22.61
C VAL A 441 15.40 -1.81 22.17
N LYS A 442 16.29 -0.86 22.46
CA LYS A 442 17.73 -0.98 22.15
C LYS A 442 18.32 -2.26 22.74
N LEU A 443 19.29 -2.84 22.05
CA LEU A 443 19.95 -4.10 22.44
C LEU A 443 21.06 -3.90 23.49
N SER A 444 20.99 -2.85 24.29
CA SER A 444 22.03 -2.47 25.26
C SER A 444 21.47 -1.67 26.44
N GLY A 445 22.23 -1.58 27.53
CA GLY A 445 21.83 -0.84 28.74
C GLY A 445 20.87 -1.61 29.65
N ASN A 446 20.85 -1.22 30.92
CA ASN A 446 20.01 -1.80 31.98
C ASN A 446 18.58 -1.23 32.01
N ASP A 447 18.27 -0.31 31.11
CA ASP A 447 17.02 0.43 31.02
C ASP A 447 16.21 0.03 29.77
N SER A 448 16.46 -1.15 29.21
CA SER A 448 15.84 -1.63 27.97
C SER A 448 15.07 -2.93 28.17
N LEU A 449 14.07 -3.18 27.32
CA LEU A 449 13.35 -4.46 27.31
C LEU A 449 14.29 -5.64 26.96
N TYR A 450 15.36 -5.39 26.21
CA TYR A 450 16.40 -6.40 25.97
C TYR A 450 17.06 -6.90 27.26
N CYS A 451 17.21 -6.02 28.26
CA CYS A 451 17.72 -6.40 29.58
C CYS A 451 16.78 -7.40 30.27
N LEU A 452 15.46 -7.12 30.27
CA LEU A 452 14.44 -7.97 30.86
C LEU A 452 14.19 -9.28 30.10
N TRP A 453 14.50 -9.32 28.81
CA TRP A 453 14.24 -10.49 28.00
C TRP A 453 15.11 -11.68 28.45
N ALA A 454 14.48 -12.68 29.04
CA ALA A 454 15.12 -13.88 29.58
C ALA A 454 15.31 -14.99 28.52
N ASN A 455 15.72 -14.61 27.30
CA ASN A 455 16.05 -15.57 26.25
C ASN A 455 17.55 -15.92 26.31
N PRO A 456 17.94 -17.20 26.49
CA PRO A 456 19.34 -17.62 26.56
C PRO A 456 20.17 -17.24 25.33
N HIS A 457 19.53 -17.13 24.17
CA HIS A 457 20.17 -16.85 22.88
C HIS A 457 20.16 -15.37 22.51
N LYS A 458 19.70 -14.46 23.39
CA LYS A 458 19.51 -13.04 23.03
C LYS A 458 20.74 -12.33 22.46
N SER A 459 21.95 -12.77 22.84
CA SER A 459 23.22 -12.29 22.27
C SER A 459 23.33 -12.48 20.75
N GLY A 460 22.57 -13.42 20.15
CA GLY A 460 22.48 -13.60 18.70
C GLY A 460 21.94 -12.36 17.98
N LEU A 461 21.11 -11.54 18.64
CA LEU A 461 20.63 -10.27 18.06
C LEU A 461 21.75 -9.26 17.83
N LEU A 462 22.80 -9.30 18.65
CA LEU A 462 23.96 -8.40 18.50
C LEU A 462 24.81 -8.78 17.28
N LYS A 463 24.76 -10.05 16.85
CA LYS A 463 25.44 -10.53 15.65
C LYS A 463 24.69 -10.16 14.37
N GLY A 464 23.36 -9.95 14.47
CA GLY A 464 22.54 -9.51 13.34
C GLY A 464 22.23 -10.59 12.31
N GLU A 465 22.27 -11.86 12.71
CA GLU A 465 22.19 -13.02 11.80
C GLU A 465 20.86 -13.77 11.89
N GLU A 466 20.14 -13.68 13.02
CA GLU A 466 18.97 -14.52 13.31
C GLU A 466 17.63 -13.76 13.23
N ILE A 467 16.95 -13.84 12.07
CA ILE A 467 15.64 -13.18 11.86
C ILE A 467 14.56 -13.73 12.78
N ARG A 468 14.54 -15.04 13.04
CA ARG A 468 13.56 -15.66 13.96
C ARG A 468 13.69 -15.10 15.37
N LEU A 469 14.92 -15.03 15.88
CA LEU A 469 15.23 -14.44 17.19
C LEU A 469 14.83 -12.96 17.24
N LEU A 470 15.02 -12.22 16.15
CA LEU A 470 14.59 -10.83 16.01
C LEU A 470 13.06 -10.70 16.11
N ASP A 471 12.31 -11.60 15.48
CA ASP A 471 10.85 -11.60 15.54
C ASP A 471 10.30 -12.00 16.90
N GLU A 472 10.94 -12.96 17.57
CA GLU A 472 10.65 -13.29 18.97
C GLU A 472 10.85 -12.08 19.89
N TYR A 473 11.98 -11.37 19.74
CA TYR A 473 12.25 -10.17 20.54
C TYR A 473 11.25 -9.05 20.27
N LYS A 474 10.87 -8.82 19.01
CA LYS A 474 9.82 -7.86 18.67
C LYS A 474 8.49 -8.24 19.34
N SER A 475 8.11 -9.52 19.30
CA SER A 475 6.87 -10.01 19.94
C SER A 475 6.92 -9.87 21.46
N PHE A 476 8.08 -10.14 22.08
CA PHE A 476 8.30 -9.86 23.50
C PHE A 476 8.13 -8.36 23.81
N CYS A 477 8.75 -7.48 23.02
CA CYS A 477 8.59 -6.03 23.21
C CYS A 477 7.13 -5.58 23.13
N VAL A 478 6.37 -6.11 22.17
CA VAL A 478 4.94 -5.80 22.00
C VAL A 478 4.15 -6.28 23.21
N LYS A 479 4.39 -7.50 23.69
CA LYS A 479 3.76 -8.04 24.89
C LYS A 479 3.99 -7.15 26.12
N GLU A 480 5.24 -6.81 26.42
CA GLU A 480 5.58 -6.00 27.61
C GLU A 480 5.00 -4.58 27.53
N ILE A 481 5.00 -3.97 26.34
CA ILE A 481 4.36 -2.66 26.15
C ILE A 481 2.84 -2.78 26.32
N ASN A 482 2.21 -3.84 25.82
CA ASN A 482 0.77 -4.06 25.97
C ASN A 482 0.38 -4.33 27.44
N GLU A 483 1.17 -5.10 28.19
CA GLU A 483 1.00 -5.31 29.63
C GLU A 483 0.98 -3.99 30.41
N PHE A 484 1.82 -3.03 30.01
CA PHE A 484 1.87 -1.70 30.61
C PHE A 484 0.74 -0.76 30.15
N PHE A 485 0.39 -0.77 28.86
CA PHE A 485 -0.63 0.12 28.29
C PHE A 485 -2.07 -0.33 28.54
N LEU A 486 -2.32 -1.61 28.81
CA LEU A 486 -3.66 -2.13 29.07
C LEU A 486 -4.30 -1.47 30.32
N PRO A 487 -3.62 -1.42 31.48
CA PRO A 487 -4.12 -0.69 32.65
C PRO A 487 -4.32 0.81 32.39
N ILE A 488 -3.40 1.45 31.65
CA ILE A 488 -3.51 2.87 31.28
C ILE A 488 -4.81 3.10 30.51
N LYS A 489 -5.09 2.26 29.51
CA LYS A 489 -6.33 2.33 28.74
C LYS A 489 -7.54 2.18 29.62
N ILE A 490 -7.57 1.19 30.52
CA ILE A 490 -8.71 0.96 31.42
C ILE A 490 -8.97 2.20 32.30
N ILE A 491 -7.94 2.68 33.00
CA ILE A 491 -8.06 3.81 33.94
C ILE A 491 -8.51 5.09 33.23
N THR A 492 -7.87 5.40 32.09
CA THR A 492 -8.12 6.66 31.39
C THR A 492 -9.38 6.62 30.52
N SER A 493 -9.85 5.43 30.11
CA SER A 493 -11.15 5.27 29.45
C SER A 493 -12.30 5.60 30.40
N ASN A 494 -12.20 5.18 31.68
CA ASN A 494 -13.19 5.51 32.70
C ASN A 494 -13.31 7.03 32.93
N ALA A 495 -12.21 7.77 32.74
CA ALA A 495 -12.18 9.23 32.81
C ALA A 495 -12.50 9.93 31.47
N GLY A 496 -12.82 9.19 30.40
CA GLY A 496 -13.10 9.75 29.07
C GLY A 496 -11.87 10.32 28.32
N ASN A 497 -10.65 10.04 28.80
CA ASN A 497 -9.40 10.63 28.33
C ASN A 497 -8.64 9.74 27.31
N TRP A 498 -9.04 8.47 27.15
CA TRP A 498 -8.49 7.57 26.13
C TRP A 498 -9.01 7.91 24.72
N THR A 499 -8.51 9.01 24.17
CA THR A 499 -8.88 9.52 22.84
C THR A 499 -7.70 10.22 22.18
N SER A 500 -7.70 10.33 20.85
CA SER A 500 -6.79 11.19 20.08
C SER A 500 -7.43 12.53 19.67
N ASP A 501 -8.71 12.74 20.03
CA ASP A 501 -9.46 13.96 19.68
C ASP A 501 -8.80 15.18 20.31
N ARG A 502 -8.40 16.12 19.44
CA ARG A 502 -7.73 17.38 19.83
C ARG A 502 -8.64 18.30 20.62
N ASN A 503 -9.96 18.13 20.53
CA ASN A 503 -10.93 18.88 21.33
C ASN A 503 -10.97 18.41 22.79
N ASN A 504 -10.46 17.21 23.09
CA ASN A 504 -10.20 16.81 24.46
C ASN A 504 -8.80 17.35 24.88
N PRO A 505 -8.75 18.33 25.80
CA PRO A 505 -7.48 18.88 26.27
C PRO A 505 -6.63 17.83 27.01
N ASN A 506 -7.28 16.89 27.70
CA ASN A 506 -6.65 15.87 28.52
C ASN A 506 -6.45 14.52 27.79
N ARG A 507 -6.41 14.56 26.45
CA ARG A 507 -6.30 13.36 25.61
C ARG A 507 -5.00 12.58 25.87
N VAL A 508 -5.13 11.27 26.07
CA VAL A 508 -4.00 10.37 26.35
C VAL A 508 -3.33 9.91 25.06
N LEU A 509 -4.06 9.79 23.94
CA LEU A 509 -3.50 9.36 22.66
C LEU A 509 -2.88 10.54 21.92
N SER A 510 -1.80 11.06 22.49
CA SER A 510 -0.96 12.09 21.88
C SER A 510 0.51 11.67 21.92
N THR A 511 1.30 12.18 20.98
CA THR A 511 2.75 11.91 20.92
C THR A 511 3.46 12.19 22.24
N THR A 512 3.12 13.30 22.92
CA THR A 512 3.74 13.69 24.19
C THR A 512 3.41 12.70 25.29
N VAL A 513 2.12 12.33 25.44
CA VAL A 513 1.67 11.47 26.53
C VAL A 513 2.13 10.04 26.35
N ILE A 514 2.02 9.50 25.13
CA ILE A 514 2.51 8.15 24.79
C ILE A 514 4.03 8.05 25.05
N ASN A 515 4.81 9.05 24.62
CA ASN A 515 6.25 9.07 24.93
C ASN A 515 6.52 9.18 26.43
N GLY A 516 5.74 9.96 27.18
CA GLY A 516 5.85 10.04 28.63
C GLY A 516 5.67 8.69 29.32
N PHE A 517 4.66 7.92 28.90
CA PHE A 517 4.45 6.56 29.40
C PHE A 517 5.58 5.60 29.02
N ILE A 518 6.03 5.62 27.77
CA ILE A 518 7.14 4.76 27.31
C ILE A 518 8.43 5.07 28.09
N ILE A 519 8.71 6.34 28.34
CA ILE A 519 9.90 6.76 29.11
C ILE A 519 9.74 6.42 30.60
N CYS A 520 8.53 6.50 31.14
CA CYS A 520 8.24 6.02 32.49
C CYS A 520 8.52 4.51 32.59
N LEU A 521 8.05 3.70 31.64
CA LEU A 521 8.37 2.27 31.59
C LEU A 521 9.88 2.03 31.57
N ARG A 522 10.62 2.80 30.76
CA ARG A 522 12.09 2.74 30.71
C ARG A 522 12.74 3.00 32.08
N LYS A 523 12.20 3.95 32.85
CA LYS A 523 12.64 4.24 34.22
C LYS A 523 12.30 3.11 35.18
N LEU A 524 11.12 2.49 35.06
CA LEU A 524 10.75 1.33 35.87
C LEU A 524 11.72 0.16 35.64
N ILE A 525 12.10 -0.09 34.39
CA ILE A 525 13.10 -1.11 34.04
C ILE A 525 14.45 -0.81 34.71
N ALA A 526 14.94 0.43 34.57
CA ALA A 526 16.22 0.83 35.15
C ALA A 526 16.27 0.70 36.69
N ASN A 527 15.12 0.77 37.36
CA ASN A 527 14.98 0.69 38.82
C ASN A 527 14.40 -0.65 39.31
N ASN A 528 14.28 -1.66 38.44
CA ASN A 528 13.70 -2.97 38.77
C ASN A 528 12.28 -2.89 39.38
N LYS A 529 11.46 -1.92 38.95
CA LYS A 529 10.08 -1.70 39.40
C LYS A 529 9.03 -2.14 38.36
N THR A 530 9.35 -3.13 37.52
CA THR A 530 8.42 -3.68 36.53
C THR A 530 7.55 -4.79 37.13
N GLY A 531 6.36 -5.02 36.57
CA GLY A 531 5.43 -6.03 37.04
C GLY A 531 4.44 -6.47 35.95
N ASN A 532 3.36 -7.13 36.34
CA ASN A 532 2.28 -7.56 35.44
C ASN A 532 1.15 -6.51 35.36
N SER A 533 0.15 -6.77 34.51
CA SER A 533 -1.01 -5.90 34.35
C SER A 533 -1.71 -5.53 35.66
N GLU A 534 -1.85 -6.47 36.60
CA GLU A 534 -2.50 -6.23 37.91
C GLU A 534 -1.68 -5.28 38.79
N PHE A 535 -0.36 -5.49 38.85
CA PHE A 535 0.56 -4.60 39.53
C PHE A 535 0.46 -3.17 38.98
N TYR A 536 0.49 -3.04 37.65
CA TYR A 536 0.38 -1.75 36.99
C TYR A 536 -0.98 -1.09 37.19
N LEU A 537 -2.08 -1.85 37.17
CA LEU A 537 -3.42 -1.33 37.42
C LEU A 537 -3.53 -0.71 38.82
N LYS A 538 -2.93 -1.34 39.83
CA LYS A 538 -2.89 -0.80 41.19
C LYS A 538 -2.01 0.44 41.30
N LYS A 539 -0.76 0.38 40.82
CA LYS A 539 0.21 1.47 40.97
C LYS A 539 -0.14 2.70 40.12
N LEU A 540 -0.72 2.51 38.92
CA LEU A 540 -1.09 3.60 38.01
C LEU A 540 -2.44 4.25 38.35
N ALA A 541 -3.17 3.81 39.37
CA ALA A 541 -4.46 4.44 39.73
C ALA A 541 -4.43 5.99 39.80
N PRO A 542 -3.35 6.66 40.31
CA PRO A 542 -3.27 8.12 40.33
C PRO A 542 -3.31 8.81 38.97
N ILE A 543 -3.04 8.11 37.85
CA ILE A 543 -3.08 8.74 36.52
C ILE A 543 -4.49 9.20 36.12
N ALA A 544 -5.54 8.69 36.77
CA ALA A 544 -6.92 9.11 36.54
C ALA A 544 -7.12 10.62 36.75
N THR A 545 -6.34 11.21 37.67
CA THR A 545 -6.43 12.63 38.06
C THR A 545 -5.34 13.50 37.44
N ILE A 546 -4.39 12.94 36.69
CA ILE A 546 -3.32 13.71 36.06
C ILE A 546 -3.91 14.58 34.93
N ASN A 547 -3.58 15.88 34.98
CA ASN A 547 -3.83 16.81 33.89
C ASN A 547 -2.70 16.74 32.86
N PHE A 548 -2.89 15.95 31.80
CA PHE A 548 -2.01 15.81 30.66
C PHE A 548 -1.92 17.07 29.79
N GLU A 549 -2.90 17.98 29.86
CA GLU A 549 -2.89 19.24 29.08
C GLU A 549 -1.68 20.14 29.44
N GLU A 550 -1.21 20.06 30.69
CA GLU A 550 -0.08 20.84 31.20
C GLU A 550 1.24 20.54 30.49
N PHE A 551 1.31 19.42 29.76
CA PHE A 551 2.53 18.95 29.10
C PHE A 551 2.53 19.29 27.61
N LYS A 552 3.31 20.32 27.26
CA LYS A 552 3.51 20.77 25.87
C LYS A 552 4.36 19.79 25.07
N SER A 553 4.41 20.00 23.75
CA SER A 553 5.28 19.26 22.84
C SER A 553 6.71 19.15 23.37
N SER A 554 7.28 17.95 23.29
CA SER A 554 8.64 17.62 23.77
C SER A 554 8.83 17.57 25.29
N GLN A 555 7.80 17.78 26.11
CA GLN A 555 7.88 17.67 27.58
C GLN A 555 7.62 16.23 28.10
N TYR A 556 7.77 15.21 27.25
CA TYR A 556 7.55 13.81 27.60
C TYR A 556 8.44 13.32 28.76
N ASN A 557 9.66 13.84 28.90
CA ASN A 557 10.53 13.50 30.04
C ASN A 557 9.94 14.03 31.36
N LYS A 558 9.45 15.27 31.37
CA LYS A 558 8.82 15.88 32.56
C LYS A 558 7.57 15.10 32.97
N LEU A 559 6.76 14.69 31.99
CA LEU A 559 5.59 13.85 32.24
C LEU A 559 5.99 12.48 32.80
N ALA A 560 7.00 11.84 32.23
CA ALA A 560 7.50 10.55 32.71
C ALA A 560 7.97 10.63 34.17
N GLU A 561 8.69 11.69 34.56
CA GLU A 561 9.10 11.91 35.96
C GLU A 561 7.90 12.08 36.88
N LYS A 562 6.88 12.84 36.46
CA LYS A 562 5.67 13.03 37.27
C LYS A 562 4.94 11.72 37.50
N ILE A 563 4.73 10.94 36.44
CA ILE A 563 4.06 9.63 36.53
C ILE A 563 4.89 8.69 37.43
N TYR A 564 6.21 8.63 37.22
CA TYR A 564 7.08 7.77 38.03
C TYR A 564 6.99 8.13 39.52
N LYS A 565 7.07 9.42 39.86
CA LYS A 565 6.98 9.89 41.24
C LYS A 565 5.63 9.64 41.89
N GLU A 566 4.54 9.98 41.20
CA GLU A 566 3.19 9.89 41.77
C GLU A 566 2.67 8.45 41.85
N CYS A 567 3.15 7.55 40.99
CA CYS A 567 2.62 6.18 40.91
C CYS A 567 3.58 5.12 41.47
N PHE A 568 4.89 5.38 41.52
CA PHE A 568 5.90 4.33 41.78
C PHE A 568 7.03 4.73 42.73
N ASP A 569 7.22 6.01 43.06
CA ASP A 569 8.06 6.37 44.20
C ASP A 569 7.24 6.24 45.48
N GLU A 570 7.83 5.54 46.45
CA GLU A 570 7.33 5.40 47.82
C GLU A 570 8.07 6.38 48.72
#